data_AF-A0A917GG40-F1
#
_entry.id   AF-A0A917GG40-F1
#
_cell.length_a   1.000
_cell.length_b   1.000
_cell.length_c   1.000
_cell.angle_alpha   90.00
_cell.angle_beta   90.00
_cell.angle_gamma   90.00
#
_symmetry.space_group_name_H-M   'P 1'
#
loop_
_entity.id
_entity.type
_entity.pdbx_description
1 polymer ?
#
loop_
_entity_poly.entity_id
_entity_poly.type
_entity_poly.pdbx_seq_one_letter_code
_entity_poly.pdbx_strand_id
1 'polypeptide(L)'
;MKKIIHLLINLVSILILLFFAIPKILGQAKSVAGFNQFESLLGIDATFFRLFTGFSELAIIILILIYTFIRKKIAGKLAYLFLFVTMITALGIEFFIRPEPVMLLVIIAIVLSLFSIYQLKYILNHE
;
A
#
# COMPACT_ATOMS: atom_id res chain seq x y z
N MET A 1 -0.71 7.81 24.90
CA MET A 1 -0.05 6.68 24.21
C MET A 1 -0.75 6.31 22.90
N LYS A 2 -2.05 5.93 22.91
CA LYS A 2 -2.78 5.55 21.68
C LYS A 2 -2.62 6.55 20.51
N LYS A 3 -2.83 7.86 20.76
CA LYS A 3 -2.65 8.92 19.75
C LYS A 3 -1.27 8.94 19.08
N ILE A 4 -0.20 8.66 19.83
CA ILE A 4 1.18 8.63 19.30
C ILE A 4 1.35 7.41 18.39
N ILE A 5 0.82 6.25 18.79
CA ILE A 5 0.85 5.03 17.97
C ILE A 5 0.14 5.26 16.63
N HIS A 6 -1.04 5.88 16.63
CA HIS A 6 -1.75 6.19 15.39
C HIS A 6 -0.94 7.11 14.48
N LEU A 7 -0.34 8.18 15.04
CA LEU A 7 0.47 9.10 14.25
C LEU A 7 1.70 8.40 13.65
N LEU A 8 2.36 7.53 14.42
CA LEU A 8 3.50 6.75 13.94
C LEU A 8 3.09 5.78 12.82
N ILE A 9 1.97 5.08 12.98
CA ILE A 9 1.44 4.19 11.93
C ILE A 9 1.12 4.98 10.67
N ASN A 10 0.46 6.14 10.77
CA ASN A 10 0.16 6.99 9.63
C ASN A 10 1.45 7.41 8.91
N LEU A 11 2.43 7.91 9.67
CA LEU A 11 3.70 8.39 9.13
C LEU A 11 4.48 7.27 8.44
N VAL A 12 4.65 6.11 9.09
CA VAL A 12 5.38 4.96 8.54
C VAL A 12 4.68 4.45 7.28
N SER A 13 3.34 4.36 7.29
CA SER A 13 2.57 3.93 6.11
C SER A 13 2.79 4.89 4.94
N ILE A 14 2.74 6.20 5.18
CA ILE A 14 2.98 7.22 4.13
C ILE A 14 4.39 7.09 3.55
N LEU A 15 5.41 7.00 4.41
CA LEU A 15 6.80 6.93 3.95
C LEU A 15 7.07 5.67 3.10
N ILE A 16 6.56 4.52 3.55
CA ILE A 16 6.69 3.27 2.81
C ILE A 16 5.94 3.34 1.47
N LEU A 17 4.69 3.83 1.47
CA LEU A 17 3.92 3.98 0.23
C LEU A 17 4.60 4.95 -0.75
N LEU A 18 5.21 6.04 -0.28
CA LEU A 18 5.94 6.97 -1.14
C LEU A 18 7.17 6.32 -1.76
N PHE A 19 7.91 5.54 -0.97
CA PHE A 19 9.07 4.77 -1.44
C PHE A 19 8.69 3.81 -2.57
N PHE A 20 7.45 3.30 -2.58
CA PHE A 20 6.94 2.40 -3.61
C PHE A 20 6.24 3.10 -4.78
N ALA A 21 5.49 4.17 -4.52
CA ALA A 21 4.67 4.85 -5.51
C ALA A 21 5.52 5.69 -6.47
N ILE A 22 6.51 6.41 -5.95
CA ILE A 22 7.33 7.32 -6.76
C ILE A 22 8.10 6.56 -7.86
N PRO A 23 8.84 5.47 -7.57
CA PRO A 23 9.51 4.70 -8.61
C PRO A 23 8.55 4.12 -9.66
N LYS A 24 7.34 3.73 -9.22
CA LYS A 24 6.30 3.21 -10.12
C LYS A 24 5.79 4.29 -11.04
N ILE A 25 5.52 5.50 -10.58
CA ILE A 25 4.99 6.56 -11.43
C ILE A 25 6.07 7.07 -12.39
N LEU A 26 7.30 7.26 -11.89
CA LEU A 26 8.42 7.76 -12.68
C LEU A 26 9.04 6.73 -13.64
N GLY A 27 8.61 5.47 -13.60
CA GLY A 27 9.12 4.44 -14.51
C GLY A 27 10.57 4.07 -14.26
N GLN A 28 11.02 4.06 -13.00
CA GLN A 28 12.38 3.62 -12.67
C GLN A 28 12.60 2.17 -13.12
N ALA A 29 13.80 1.87 -13.63
CA ALA A 29 14.14 0.59 -14.27
C ALA A 29 13.78 -0.62 -13.40
N LYS A 30 14.06 -0.58 -12.10
CA LYS A 30 13.71 -1.66 -11.15
C LYS A 30 12.20 -1.91 -11.08
N SER A 31 11.40 -0.84 -11.09
CA SER A 31 9.95 -0.96 -11.11
C SER A 31 9.46 -1.52 -12.44
N VAL A 32 9.97 -1.00 -13.56
CA VAL A 32 9.57 -1.46 -14.90
C VAL A 32 9.86 -2.96 -15.07
N ALA A 33 11.06 -3.41 -14.69
CA ALA A 33 11.44 -4.82 -14.76
C ALA A 33 10.50 -5.73 -13.96
N GLY A 34 10.11 -5.31 -12.75
CA GLY A 34 9.17 -6.07 -11.92
C GLY A 34 7.78 -6.22 -12.54
N PHE A 35 7.25 -5.16 -13.18
CA PHE A 35 5.93 -5.21 -13.82
C PHE A 35 5.96 -5.92 -15.17
N ASN A 36 7.04 -5.83 -15.96
CA ASN A 36 7.21 -6.61 -17.19
C ASN A 36 7.22 -8.12 -16.91
N GLN A 37 7.78 -8.53 -15.77
CA GLN A 37 7.70 -9.93 -15.32
C GLN A 37 6.25 -10.35 -15.03
N PHE A 38 5.42 -9.45 -14.50
CA PHE A 38 4.01 -9.76 -14.24
C PHE A 38 3.18 -9.83 -15.52
N GLU A 39 3.51 -9.02 -16.54
CA GLU A 39 2.81 -9.07 -17.82
C GLU A 39 2.89 -10.45 -18.48
N SER A 40 4.07 -11.09 -18.47
CA SER A 40 4.22 -12.44 -19.04
C SER A 40 3.45 -13.53 -18.29
N LEU A 41 3.07 -13.28 -17.03
CA LEU A 41 2.41 -14.25 -16.15
C LEU A 41 0.91 -13.99 -15.98
N LEU A 42 0.50 -12.72 -16.01
CA LEU A 42 -0.88 -12.27 -15.81
C LEU A 42 -1.58 -11.85 -17.11
N GLY A 43 -0.82 -11.58 -18.18
CA GLY A 43 -1.37 -11.04 -19.43
C GLY A 43 -1.91 -9.61 -19.31
N ILE A 44 -1.50 -8.87 -18.28
CA ILE A 44 -1.88 -7.47 -18.04
C ILE A 44 -0.73 -6.59 -18.52
N ASP A 45 -1.02 -5.57 -19.33
CA ASP A 45 -0.03 -4.57 -19.78
C ASP A 45 0.76 -4.01 -18.58
N ALA A 46 2.08 -4.17 -18.62
CA ALA A 46 2.95 -3.80 -17.50
C ALA A 46 2.91 -2.31 -17.19
N THR A 47 2.74 -1.46 -18.20
CA THR A 47 2.73 -0.01 -18.04
C THR A 47 1.48 0.44 -17.31
N PHE A 48 0.31 -0.01 -17.76
CA PHE A 48 -0.97 0.23 -17.11
C PHE A 48 -0.94 -0.30 -15.69
N PHE A 49 -0.53 -1.54 -15.47
CA PHE A 49 -0.55 -2.15 -14.14
C PHE A 49 0.39 -1.42 -13.15
N ARG A 50 1.58 -1.02 -13.62
CA ARG A 50 2.55 -0.24 -12.84
C ARG A 50 1.96 1.11 -12.44
N LEU A 51 1.43 1.86 -13.40
CA LEU A 51 0.87 3.19 -13.16
C LEU A 51 -0.37 3.11 -12.27
N PHE A 52 -1.28 2.17 -12.52
CA PHE A 52 -2.46 1.94 -11.69
C PHE A 52 -2.07 1.67 -10.23
N THR A 53 -1.09 0.79 -10.01
CA THR A 53 -0.61 0.47 -8.66
C THR A 53 0.02 1.70 -8.00
N GLY A 54 0.89 2.44 -8.71
CA GLY A 54 1.54 3.64 -8.18
C GLY A 54 0.56 4.77 -7.83
N PHE A 55 -0.43 5.03 -8.69
CA PHE A 55 -1.47 6.03 -8.40
C PHE A 55 -2.42 5.58 -7.29
N SER A 56 -2.69 4.28 -7.17
CA SER A 56 -3.46 3.73 -6.05
C SER A 56 -2.75 3.94 -4.72
N GLU A 57 -1.44 3.67 -4.65
CA GLU A 57 -0.60 3.94 -3.48
C GLU A 57 -0.60 5.44 -3.12
N LEU A 58 -0.51 6.33 -4.13
CA LEU A 58 -0.59 7.78 -3.93
C LEU A 58 -1.97 8.24 -3.41
N ALA A 59 -3.05 7.67 -3.94
CA ALA A 59 -4.40 7.95 -3.46
C ALA A 59 -4.58 7.54 -1.99
N ILE A 60 -4.04 6.39 -1.59
CA ILE A 60 -4.02 5.95 -0.19
C ILE A 60 -3.26 6.95 0.69
N ILE A 61 -2.08 7.43 0.26
CA ILE A 61 -1.31 8.45 0.98
C ILE A 61 -2.16 9.72 1.21
N ILE A 62 -2.83 10.21 0.17
CA ILE A 62 -3.68 11.39 0.26
C ILE A 62 -4.81 11.18 1.27
N LEU A 63 -5.45 10.01 1.26
CA LEU A 63 -6.51 9.67 2.23
C LEU A 63 -5.96 9.59 3.66
N ILE A 64 -4.78 9.02 3.88
CA ILE A 64 -4.12 9.00 5.21
C ILE A 64 -3.81 10.43 5.67
N LEU A 65 -3.31 11.31 4.79
CA LEU A 65 -3.03 12.71 5.11
C LEU A 65 -4.32 13.47 5.47
N ILE A 66 -5.39 13.34 4.68
CA ILE A 66 -6.70 13.92 4.98
C ILE A 66 -7.20 13.43 6.34
N TYR A 67 -7.10 12.14 6.61
CA TYR A 67 -7.48 11.58 7.91
C TYR A 67 -6.61 12.13 9.05
N THR A 68 -5.30 12.24 8.85
CA THR A 68 -4.36 12.70 9.88
C THR A 68 -4.57 14.16 10.28
N PHE A 69 -4.74 15.05 9.30
CA PHE A 69 -4.80 16.49 9.54
C PHE A 69 -6.23 17.02 9.66
N ILE A 70 -7.15 16.52 8.84
CA ILE A 70 -8.55 16.98 8.79
C ILE A 70 -9.46 16.12 9.70
N ARG A 71 -8.97 14.95 10.16
CA ARG A 71 -9.71 14.02 11.04
C ARG A 71 -11.05 13.54 10.46
N LYS A 72 -11.15 13.48 9.12
CA LYS A 72 -12.32 12.89 8.44
C LYS A 72 -12.26 11.38 8.55
N LYS A 73 -13.09 10.79 9.41
CA LYS A 73 -13.15 9.32 9.65
C LYS A 73 -13.38 8.51 8.37
N ILE A 74 -14.22 9.00 7.46
CA ILE A 74 -14.49 8.30 6.19
C ILE A 74 -13.22 8.16 5.34
N ALA A 75 -12.37 9.19 5.32
CA ALA A 75 -11.08 9.13 4.63
C ALA A 75 -10.16 8.10 5.28
N GLY A 76 -10.14 8.03 6.62
CA GLY A 76 -9.37 7.02 7.35
C GLY A 76 -9.85 5.59 7.08
N LYS A 77 -11.17 5.37 7.07
CA LYS A 77 -11.77 4.06 6.73
C LYS A 77 -11.39 3.62 5.32
N LEU A 78 -11.56 4.52 4.33
CA LEU A 78 -11.21 4.23 2.95
C LEU A 78 -9.71 3.99 2.77
N ALA A 79 -8.86 4.83 3.39
CA ALA A 79 -7.41 4.70 3.34
C ALA A 79 -6.95 3.31 3.80
N TYR A 80 -7.37 2.89 5.00
CA TYR A 80 -6.89 1.66 5.59
C TYR A 80 -7.58 0.41 5.02
N LEU A 81 -8.81 0.53 4.52
CA LEU A 81 -9.42 -0.55 3.74
C LEU A 81 -8.67 -0.77 2.42
N PHE A 82 -8.39 0.30 1.67
CA PHE A 82 -7.64 0.21 0.42
C PHE A 82 -6.20 -0.23 0.64
N LEU A 83 -5.54 0.24 1.70
CA LEU A 83 -4.21 -0.24 2.07
C LEU A 83 -4.24 -1.75 2.33
N PHE A 84 -5.20 -2.23 3.13
CA PHE A 84 -5.34 -3.66 3.40
C PHE A 84 -5.52 -4.49 2.12
N VAL A 85 -6.48 -4.11 1.27
CA VAL A 85 -6.74 -4.81 0.00
C VAL A 85 -5.50 -4.81 -0.89
N THR A 86 -4.80 -3.68 -0.98
CA THR A 86 -3.55 -3.56 -1.75
C THR A 86 -2.47 -4.50 -1.22
N MET A 87 -2.30 -4.60 0.10
CA MET A 87 -1.29 -5.47 0.70
C MET A 87 -1.63 -6.96 0.56
N ILE A 88 -2.90 -7.35 0.69
CA ILE A 88 -3.33 -8.74 0.44
C ILE A 88 -3.11 -9.10 -1.03
N THR A 89 -3.43 -8.19 -1.95
CA THR A 89 -3.17 -8.38 -3.39
C THR A 89 -1.67 -8.51 -3.66
N ALA A 90 -0.84 -7.66 -3.03
CA ALA A 90 0.61 -7.72 -3.15
C ALA A 90 1.17 -9.05 -2.63
N LEU A 91 0.70 -9.55 -1.47
CA LEU A 91 1.07 -10.87 -0.96
C LEU A 91 0.65 -11.98 -1.94
N GLY A 92 -0.54 -11.87 -2.52
CA GLY A 92 -1.00 -12.80 -3.55
C GLY A 92 -0.08 -12.85 -4.77
N ILE A 93 0.31 -11.68 -5.29
CA ILE A 93 1.27 -11.59 -6.40
C ILE A 93 2.62 -12.20 -6.00
N GLU A 94 3.08 -11.92 -4.78
CA GLU A 94 4.39 -12.36 -4.32
C GLU A 94 4.49 -13.89 -4.15
N PHE A 95 3.43 -14.55 -3.68
CA PHE A 95 3.44 -15.99 -3.43
C PHE A 95 2.91 -16.85 -4.57
N PHE A 96 2.00 -16.33 -5.40
CA PHE A 96 1.35 -17.12 -6.45
C PHE A 96 1.80 -16.76 -7.87
N ILE A 97 2.33 -15.55 -8.07
CA ILE A 97 2.71 -15.09 -9.42
C ILE A 97 4.22 -15.05 -9.56
N ARG A 98 4.97 -14.48 -8.60
CA ARG A 98 6.42 -14.48 -8.73
C ARG A 98 7.00 -15.91 -8.72
N PRO A 99 8.05 -16.16 -9.53
CA PRO A 99 8.80 -17.42 -9.45
C PRO A 99 9.42 -17.64 -8.07
N GLU A 100 9.92 -16.57 -7.44
CA GLU A 100 10.48 -16.59 -6.10
C GLU A 100 10.01 -15.37 -5.30
N PRO A 101 9.45 -15.57 -4.08
CA PRO A 101 9.05 -14.49 -3.20
C PRO A 101 10.25 -13.67 -2.68
N VAL A 102 10.18 -12.36 -2.81
CA VAL A 102 11.06 -11.39 -2.17
C VAL A 102 10.58 -11.15 -0.74
N MET A 103 11.21 -11.84 0.22
CA MET A 103 10.81 -11.83 1.63
C MET A 103 10.70 -10.43 2.25
N LEU A 104 11.52 -9.47 1.84
CA LEU A 104 11.39 -8.09 2.31
C LEU A 104 10.03 -7.47 1.95
N LEU A 105 9.53 -7.71 0.73
CA LEU A 105 8.22 -7.21 0.29
C LEU A 105 7.08 -7.89 1.05
N VAL A 106 7.20 -9.21 1.27
CA VAL A 106 6.27 -9.98 2.10
C VAL A 106 6.16 -9.38 3.50
N ILE A 107 7.28 -9.15 4.17
CA ILE A 107 7.32 -8.60 5.53
C ILE A 107 6.66 -7.22 5.56
N ILE A 108 7.01 -6.34 4.61
CA ILE A 108 6.41 -5.01 4.51
C ILE A 108 4.89 -5.12 4.32
N ALA A 109 4.43 -6.00 3.44
CA ALA A 109 3.01 -6.17 3.17
C ALA A 109 2.24 -6.72 4.39
N ILE A 110 2.84 -7.65 5.15
CA ILE A 110 2.27 -8.14 6.42
C ILE A 110 2.18 -7.01 7.43
N VAL A 111 3.25 -6.25 7.64
CA VAL A 111 3.27 -5.13 8.61
C VAL A 111 2.22 -4.08 8.26
N LEU A 112 2.14 -3.66 7.00
CA LEU A 112 1.14 -2.69 6.54
C LEU A 112 -0.28 -3.23 6.60
N SER A 113 -0.48 -4.55 6.40
CA SER A 113 -1.78 -5.20 6.61
C SER A 113 -2.20 -5.12 8.08
N LEU A 114 -1.29 -5.43 9.01
CA LEU A 114 -1.54 -5.34 10.45
C LEU A 114 -1.82 -3.89 10.88
N PHE A 115 -1.08 -2.93 10.34
CA PHE A 115 -1.35 -1.50 10.56
C PHE A 115 -2.75 -1.12 10.08
N SER A 116 -3.16 -1.61 8.91
CA SER A 116 -4.49 -1.35 8.36
C SER A 116 -5.59 -1.92 9.25
N ILE A 117 -5.45 -3.16 9.71
CA ILE A 117 -6.40 -3.81 10.62
C ILE A 117 -6.49 -3.03 11.94
N TYR A 118 -5.33 -2.68 12.52
CA TYR A 118 -5.27 -1.93 13.77
C TYR A 118 -5.97 -0.57 13.66
N GLN A 119 -5.70 0.16 12.57
CA GLN A 119 -6.29 1.48 12.35
C GLN A 119 -7.78 1.42 12.05
N LEU A 120 -8.23 0.49 11.21
CA LEU A 120 -9.65 0.28 10.97
C LEU A 120 -10.39 -0.04 12.28
N LYS A 121 -9.86 -0.95 13.09
CA LYS A 121 -10.46 -1.31 14.38
C LYS A 121 -10.52 -0.11 15.33
N TYR A 122 -9.49 0.73 15.34
CA TYR A 122 -9.49 1.94 16.15
C TYR A 122 -10.56 2.94 15.67
N ILE A 123 -10.60 3.27 14.38
CA ILE A 123 -11.56 4.21 13.80
C ILE A 123 -13.01 3.73 13.99
N LEU A 124 -13.27 2.42 13.96
CA LEU A 124 -14.61 1.87 14.11
C LEU A 124 -15.12 1.86 15.55
N ASN A 125 -14.21 1.73 16.54
CA ASN A 125 -14.61 1.44 17.92
C ASN A 125 -14.27 2.56 18.92
N HIS A 126 -13.38 3.50 18.58
CA HIS A 126 -12.82 4.46 19.55
C HIS A 126 -12.82 5.90 19.06
N GLU A 127 -13.23 6.17 17.82
CA GLU A 127 -13.48 7.52 17.32
C GLU A 127 -14.93 7.68 16.94
#